data_AF-A0A7H8M2C5-F1
#
_entry.id   AF-A0A7H8M2C5-F1
#
_cell.length_a   1.000
_cell.length_b   1.000
_cell.length_c   1.000
_cell.angle_alpha   90.00
_cell.angle_beta   90.00
_cell.angle_gamma   90.00
#
_symmetry.space_group_name_H-M   'P 1'
#
loop_
_entity.id
_entity.type
_entity.pdbx_description
1 polymer ?
#
loop_
_entity_poly.entity_id
_entity_poly.type
_entity_poly.pdbx_seq_one_letter_code
_entity_poly.pdbx_strand_id
1 'polypeptide(L)' 'MVISHLHAVAEAVDDVLWVQRTAAGSQARWLTREQRRALIEDHARSGLLGLADTL' A
#
# COMPACT_ATOMS: atom_id res chain seq x y z
N MET A 1 5.86 16.69 -0.77
CA MET A 1 5.35 15.57 0.04
C MET A 1 3.90 15.34 -0.36
N VAL A 2 3.54 14.14 -0.81
CA VAL A 2 2.20 13.80 -1.34
C VAL A 2 1.65 12.63 -0.53
N ILE A 3 0.39 12.73 -0.10
CA ILE A 3 -0.34 11.63 0.56
C ILE A 3 -1.39 11.14 -0.44
N SER A 4 -1.24 9.90 -0.93
CA SER A 4 -2.13 9.32 -1.94
C SER A 4 -2.33 7.83 -1.68
N HIS A 5 -3.55 7.35 -1.92
CA HIS A 5 -3.88 5.93 -1.97
C HIS A 5 -3.81 5.37 -3.40
N LEU A 6 -3.53 6.22 -4.40
CA LEU A 6 -3.44 5.83 -5.80
C LEU A 6 -2.10 5.15 -6.07
N HIS A 7 -2.19 3.93 -6.58
CA HIS A 7 -1.04 3.10 -6.94
C HIS A 7 -0.07 3.80 -7.92
N ALA A 8 -0.61 4.50 -8.94
CA ALA A 8 0.20 5.22 -9.93
C ALA A 8 1.11 6.30 -9.31
N VAL A 9 0.71 6.86 -8.17
CA VAL A 9 1.54 7.83 -7.45
C VAL A 9 2.68 7.13 -6.73
N ALA A 10 2.43 5.96 -6.12
CA ALA A 10 3.46 5.18 -5.41
C ALA A 10 4.53 4.59 -6.34
N GLU A 11 4.24 4.39 -7.62
CA GLU A 11 5.23 3.93 -8.61
C GLU A 11 6.19 5.03 -9.07
N ALA A 12 5.72 6.28 -9.10
CA ALA A 12 6.45 7.44 -9.61
C ALA A 12 7.36 8.12 -8.58
N VAL A 13 7.39 7.66 -7.33
CA VAL A 13 8.25 8.19 -6.26
C VAL A 13 9.27 7.16 -5.81
N ASP A 14 10.50 7.61 -5.63
CA ASP A 14 11.63 6.77 -5.19
C ASP A 14 11.44 6.33 -3.73
N ASP A 15 11.07 7.25 -2.85
CA ASP A 15 10.91 7.00 -1.41
C ASP A 15 9.43 6.93 -1.01
N VAL A 16 9.03 5.77 -0.48
CA VAL A 16 7.64 5.50 -0.03
C VAL A 16 7.62 5.20 1.46
N LEU A 17 6.88 6.01 2.21
CA LEU A 17 6.59 5.79 3.63
C LEU A 17 5.25 5.07 3.76
N TRP A 18 5.29 3.83 4.27
CA TRP A 18 4.09 3.07 4.58
C TRP A 18 3.61 3.36 5.98
N VAL A 19 2.32 3.62 6.13
CA VAL A 19 1.68 3.83 7.44
C VAL A 19 0.63 2.76 7.65
N GLN A 20 0.77 1.98 8.73
CA GLN A 20 -0.17 0.95 9.11
C GLN A 20 -0.78 1.26 10.48
N ARG A 21 -2.09 1.09 10.59
CA ARG A 21 -2.79 1.18 11.87
C ARG A 21 -2.68 -0.15 12.62
N THR A 22 -2.24 -0.11 13.87
CA THR A 22 -2.17 -1.24 14.80
C THR A 22 -3.06 -0.97 16.00
N ALA A 23 -3.30 -1.99 16.83
CA ALA A 23 -4.06 -1.83 18.08
C ALA A 23 -3.40 -0.84 19.07
N ALA A 24 -2.08 -0.66 18.99
CA ALA A 24 -1.32 0.26 19.83
C ALA A 24 -1.17 1.68 19.22
N GLY A 25 -1.72 1.91 18.01
CA GLY A 25 -1.62 3.17 17.29
C GLY A 25 -1.06 3.02 15.87
N SER A 26 -0.69 4.13 15.25
CA SER A 26 -0.14 4.15 13.89
C SER A 26 1.37 3.89 13.90
N GLN A 27 1.83 2.97 13.04
CA GLN A 27 3.25 2.71 12.81
C GLN A 27 3.61 3.12 11.39
N ALA A 28 4.79 3.72 11.21
CA ALA A 28 5.28 4.14 9.90
C ALA A 28 6.66 3.54 9.62
N ARG A 29 6.90 3.07 8.39
CA ARG A 29 8.20 2.56 7.96
C ARG A 29 8.47 2.87 6.50
N TRP A 30 9.74 3.12 6.17
CA TRP A 30 10.19 3.25 4.78
C TRP A 30 10.15 1.88 4.09
N LEU A 31 9.72 1.86 2.82
CA LEU A 31 9.70 0.66 2.00
C LEU A 31 10.91 0.63 1.06
N THR A 32 11.50 -0.54 0.90
CA THR A 32 12.37 -0.80 -0.26
C THR A 32 11.53 -0.99 -1.53
N ARG A 33 12.16 -0.90 -2.70
CA ARG A 33 11.47 -1.10 -3.98
C ARG A 33 10.79 -2.47 -4.11
N GLU A 34 11.39 -3.52 -3.55
CA GLU A 34 10.81 -4.87 -3.54
C GLU A 34 9.61 -4.97 -2.59
N GLN A 35 9.73 -4.42 -1.37
CA GLN A 35 8.63 -4.38 -0.40
C GLN A 35 7.44 -3.58 -0.92
N ARG A 36 7.71 -2.47 -1.62
CA ARG A 36 6.68 -1.68 -2.29
C ARG A 36 5.91 -2.50 -3.32
N ARG A 37 6.62 -3.24 -4.18
CA ARG A 37 6.00 -4.08 -5.22
C ARG A 37 5.13 -5.18 -4.62
N ALA A 38 5.64 -5.88 -3.61
CA ALA A 38 4.89 -6.94 -2.94
C ALA A 38 3.60 -6.41 -2.30
N LEU A 39 3.66 -5.22 -1.67
CA LEU A 39 2.50 -4.57 -1.04
C LEU A 39 1.45 -4.12 -2.07
N ILE A 40 1.90 -3.63 -3.23
CA ILE A 40 1.02 -3.30 -4.36
C ILE A 40 0.30 -4.54 -4.87
N GLU A 41 1.02 -5.64 -5.12
CA GLU A 41 0.46 -6.89 -5.60
C GLU A 41 -0.53 -7.49 -4.60
N ASP A 42 -0.22 -7.41 -3.31
CA ASP A 42 -1.10 -7.84 -2.23
C ASP A 42 -2.38 -7.00 -2.18
N HIS A 43 -2.27 -5.66 -2.23
CA HIS A 43 -3.45 -4.79 -2.30
C HIS A 43 -4.29 -5.00 -3.55
N ALA A 44 -3.67 -5.23 -4.70
CA ALA A 44 -4.39 -5.56 -5.94
C ALA A 44 -5.14 -6.88 -5.80
N ARG A 45 -4.51 -7.90 -5.19
CA ARG A 45 -5.14 -9.21 -4.93
C ARG A 45 -6.26 -9.11 -3.91
N SER A 46 -6.07 -8.41 -2.80
CA SER A 46 -7.11 -8.18 -1.80
C SER A 46 -8.27 -7.34 -2.35
N GLY A 47 -7.99 -6.36 -3.21
CA GLY A 47 -9.02 -5.58 -3.90
C GLY A 47 -9.84 -6.44 -4.87
N LEU A 48 -9.20 -7.35 -5.60
CA LEU A 48 -9.87 -8.35 -6.45
C LEU A 48 -10.71 -9.34 -5.63
N LEU A 49 -10.21 -9.79 -4.48
CA LEU A 49 -10.96 -10.68 -3.57
C LEU A 49 -12.15 -9.95 -2.93
N GLY A 50 -12.02 -8.67 -2.58
CA GLY A 50 -13.12 -7.85 -2.08
C GLY A 50 -14.21 -7.57 -3.13
N LEU A 51 -13.86 -7.56 -4.42
CA LEU A 51 -14.84 -7.49 -5.52
C LEU A 51 -15.61 -8.80 -5.71
N ALA A 52 -15.01 -9.94 -5.40
CA ALA A 52 -15.66 -11.25 -5.49
C ALA A 52 -16.74 -11.46 -4.40
N ASP A 53 -16.59 -10.83 -3.23
CA ASP A 53 -17.61 -10.83 -2.17
C ASP A 53 -18.79 -9.88 -2.44
N THR A 54 -18.80 -9.18 -3.58
CA THR A 54 -19.86 -8.21 -3.96
C THR A 54 -20.64 -8.63 -5.23
N LEU A 55 -20.63 -9.92 -5.59
CA LEU A 55 -21.42 -10.49 -6.69
C LEU A 55 -22.24 -11.70 -6.20
#